data_AF-A0A3F3NJW0-F1
#
_entry.id   AF-A0A3F3NJW0-F1
#
_cell.length_a   1.000
_cell.length_b   1.000
_cell.length_c   1.000
_cell.angle_alpha   90.00
_cell.angle_beta   90.00
_cell.angle_gamma   90.00
#
_symmetry.space_group_name_H-M   'P 1'
#
loop_
_entity.id
_entity.type
_entity.pdbx_description
1 polymer ?
#
loop_
_entity_poly.entity_id
_entity_poly.type
_entity_poly.pdbx_seq_one_letter_code
_entity_poly.pdbx_strand_id
1 'polypeptide(L)'
;MAYTTYFLNEEDYFLYFEQKCNDKLFYNKYPLIVAEIKSICDQMKKKIELVNSQNFFIIHSELMGLDSRLQIIIALLPSDNDDILSSLTEEEVVEFSRKDYRKFLRESFDVEDNIIPHSLYFSII
;
A
#
# COMPACT_ATOMS: atom_id res chain seq x y z
N MET A 1 13.01 9.50 -10.73
CA MET A 1 12.13 10.53 -10.12
C MET A 1 12.28 10.37 -8.62
N ALA A 2 12.69 11.43 -7.90
CA ALA A 2 12.74 11.36 -6.44
C ALA A 2 11.32 11.52 -5.89
N TYR A 3 10.75 10.48 -5.31
CA TYR A 3 9.48 10.57 -4.61
C TYR A 3 9.71 11.28 -3.27
N THR A 4 9.03 12.39 -3.02
CA THR A 4 9.07 13.05 -1.70
C THR A 4 8.28 12.20 -0.71
N THR A 5 8.97 11.49 0.18
CA THR A 5 8.32 10.70 1.23
C THR A 5 7.85 11.60 2.36
N TYR A 6 6.56 11.55 2.67
CA TYR A 6 5.98 12.21 3.85
C TYR A 6 5.69 11.16 4.92
N PHE A 7 6.22 11.36 6.12
CA PHE A 7 5.91 10.52 7.27
C PHE A 7 4.67 11.06 7.97
N LEU A 8 3.57 10.32 7.91
CA LEU A 8 2.33 10.64 8.60
C LEU A 8 2.24 9.84 9.91
N ASN A 9 1.57 10.39 10.91
CA ASN A 9 1.11 9.58 12.04
C ASN A 9 -0.06 8.68 11.59
N GLU A 10 -0.46 7.76 12.47
CA GLU A 10 -1.54 6.82 12.19
C GLU A 10 -2.87 7.50 11.79
N GLU A 11 -3.27 8.52 12.53
CA GLU A 11 -4.53 9.25 12.32
C GLU A 11 -4.53 9.94 10.95
N ASP A 12 -3.49 10.70 10.66
CA ASP A 12 -3.32 11.42 9.39
C ASP A 12 -3.24 10.46 8.19
N TYR A 13 -2.59 9.31 8.36
CA TYR A 13 -2.48 8.29 7.31
C TYR A 13 -3.86 7.72 6.94
N PHE A 14 -4.64 7.28 7.94
CA PHE A 14 -5.98 6.75 7.65
C PHE A 14 -6.95 7.82 7.20
N LEU A 15 -6.83 9.04 7.73
CA LEU A 15 -7.64 10.18 7.32
C LEU A 15 -7.42 10.52 5.84
N TYR A 16 -6.19 10.46 5.34
CA TYR A 16 -5.89 10.66 3.91
C TYR A 16 -6.69 9.69 3.03
N PHE A 17 -6.66 8.38 3.33
CA PHE A 17 -7.40 7.39 2.54
C PHE A 17 -8.91 7.52 2.71
N GLU A 18 -9.39 7.84 3.90
CA GLU A 18 -10.80 8.11 4.16
C GLU A 18 -11.31 9.31 3.35
N GLN A 19 -10.60 10.43 3.39
CA GLN A 19 -10.94 11.63 2.60
C GLN A 19 -10.98 11.31 1.11
N LYS A 20 -9.97 10.57 0.60
CA LYS A 20 -9.94 10.15 -0.81
C LYS A 20 -11.13 9.26 -1.18
N CYS A 21 -11.52 8.34 -0.30
CA CYS A 21 -12.68 7.47 -0.51
C CYS A 21 -14.03 8.20 -0.40
N ASN A 22 -14.09 9.32 0.32
CA ASN A 22 -15.28 10.14 0.51
C ASN A 22 -15.43 11.23 -0.57
N ASP A 23 -14.40 11.45 -1.40
CA ASP A 23 -14.52 12.28 -2.59
C ASP A 23 -15.53 11.67 -3.56
N LYS A 24 -16.58 12.42 -3.88
CA LYS A 24 -17.70 11.93 -4.70
C LYS A 24 -17.28 11.60 -6.13
N LEU A 25 -16.34 12.37 -6.70
CA LEU A 25 -15.88 12.12 -8.06
C LEU A 25 -15.04 10.85 -8.09
N PHE A 26 -14.15 10.68 -7.11
CA PHE A 26 -13.35 9.47 -6.95
C PHE A 26 -14.23 8.24 -6.74
N TYR A 27 -15.20 8.31 -5.82
CA TYR A 27 -16.13 7.22 -5.54
C TYR A 27 -16.93 6.79 -6.77
N ASN A 28 -17.47 7.76 -7.52
CA ASN A 28 -18.27 7.45 -8.69
C ASN A 28 -17.43 6.91 -9.85
N LYS A 29 -16.16 7.33 -9.95
CA LYS A 29 -15.23 6.92 -11.02
C LYS A 29 -14.58 5.57 -10.73
N TYR A 30 -14.28 5.28 -9.47
CA TYR A 30 -13.52 4.10 -9.04
C TYR A 30 -14.13 3.37 -7.83
N PRO A 31 -15.38 2.85 -7.93
CA PRO A 31 -16.05 2.18 -6.82
C PRO A 31 -15.36 0.90 -6.32
N LEU A 32 -14.74 0.11 -7.20
CA LEU A 32 -14.01 -1.11 -6.81
C LEU A 32 -12.72 -0.76 -6.08
N ILE A 33 -12.01 0.27 -6.55
CA ILE A 33 -10.81 0.77 -5.87
C ILE A 33 -11.14 1.30 -4.49
N VAL A 34 -12.23 2.06 -4.34
CA VAL A 34 -12.69 2.52 -3.01
C VAL A 34 -12.97 1.33 -2.09
N ALA A 35 -13.66 0.30 -2.58
CA ALA A 35 -13.94 -0.90 -1.79
C ALA A 35 -12.64 -1.60 -1.34
N GLU A 36 -11.66 -1.70 -2.23
CA GLU A 36 -10.35 -2.31 -1.93
C GLU A 36 -9.57 -1.47 -0.91
N ILE A 37 -9.48 -0.15 -1.07
CA ILE A 37 -8.80 0.75 -0.13
C ILE A 37 -9.41 0.63 1.28
N LYS A 38 -10.75 0.68 1.38
CA LYS A 38 -11.45 0.52 2.66
C LYS A 38 -11.16 -0.84 3.29
N SER A 39 -11.22 -1.92 2.49
CA SER A 39 -10.90 -3.27 2.97
C SER A 39 -9.46 -3.37 3.50
N ILE A 40 -8.50 -2.76 2.83
CA ILE A 40 -7.10 -2.75 3.27
C ILE A 40 -6.96 -1.94 4.57
N CYS A 41 -7.53 -0.74 4.64
CA CYS A 41 -7.48 0.09 5.85
C CYS A 41 -8.09 -0.64 7.06
N ASP A 42 -9.22 -1.31 6.89
CA ASP A 42 -9.85 -2.10 7.95
C ASP A 42 -8.97 -3.27 8.40
N GLN A 43 -8.29 -3.95 7.46
CA GLN A 43 -7.34 -5.01 7.79
C GLN A 43 -6.13 -4.48 8.56
N MET A 44 -5.60 -3.31 8.18
CA MET A 44 -4.49 -2.67 8.88
C MET A 44 -4.87 -2.32 10.31
N LYS A 45 -6.00 -1.63 10.52
CA LYS A 45 -6.51 -1.28 11.86
C LYS A 45 -6.65 -2.50 12.77
N LYS A 46 -7.29 -3.56 12.28
CA LYS A 46 -7.42 -4.84 13.02
C LYS A 46 -6.08 -5.46 13.38
N LYS A 47 -5.09 -5.39 12.47
CA LYS A 47 -3.75 -5.94 12.71
C LYS A 47 -2.97 -5.12 13.75
N ILE A 48 -3.08 -3.79 13.71
CA ILE A 48 -2.43 -2.89 14.66
C ILE A 48 -2.88 -3.21 16.10
N GLU A 49 -4.17 -3.43 16.32
CA GLU A 49 -4.73 -3.80 17.64
C GLU A 49 -4.19 -5.13 18.20
N LEU A 50 -3.70 -6.02 17.33
CA LEU A 50 -3.20 -7.34 17.71
C LEU A 50 -1.69 -7.34 18.02
N VAL A 51 -0.99 -6.21 17.82
CA VAL A 51 0.45 -6.12 18.02
C VAL A 51 0.83 -6.34 19.48
N ASN A 52 1.77 -7.25 19.70
CA ASN A 52 2.42 -7.49 20.98
C ASN A 52 3.87 -7.92 20.76
N SER A 53 4.59 -8.15 21.86
CA SER A 53 6.01 -8.52 21.85
C SER A 53 6.30 -9.85 21.14
N GLN A 54 5.34 -10.77 21.03
CA GLN A 54 5.54 -12.08 20.41
C GLN A 54 5.30 -12.07 18.90
N ASN A 55 4.44 -11.17 18.41
CA ASN A 55 4.01 -11.17 17.00
C ASN A 55 4.41 -9.90 16.24
N PHE A 56 5.10 -8.95 16.88
CA PHE A 56 5.45 -7.64 16.32
C PHE A 56 6.00 -7.74 14.90
N PHE A 57 7.04 -8.53 14.67
CA PHE A 57 7.68 -8.59 13.34
C PHE A 57 6.80 -9.23 12.27
N ILE A 58 5.99 -10.23 12.66
CA ILE A 58 5.04 -10.87 11.75
C ILE A 58 3.99 -9.85 11.32
N ILE A 59 3.33 -9.21 12.30
CA ILE A 59 2.29 -8.22 12.01
C ILE A 59 2.87 -7.01 11.26
N HIS A 60 4.07 -6.56 11.63
CA HIS A 60 4.75 -5.48 10.93
C HIS A 60 4.98 -5.82 9.46
N SER A 61 5.46 -7.04 9.15
CA SER A 61 5.63 -7.47 7.76
C SER A 61 4.31 -7.50 6.98
N GLU A 62 3.22 -7.91 7.62
CA GLU A 62 1.89 -7.93 7.00
C GLU A 62 1.36 -6.52 6.76
N LEU A 63 1.56 -5.59 7.71
CA LEU A 63 1.21 -4.18 7.57
C LEU A 63 1.98 -3.52 6.44
N MET A 64 3.28 -3.81 6.29
CA MET A 64 4.08 -3.33 5.15
C MET A 64 3.55 -3.84 3.81
N GLY A 65 3.07 -5.08 3.76
CA GLY A 65 2.42 -5.62 2.56
C GLY A 65 1.10 -4.92 2.24
N LEU A 66 0.30 -4.60 3.25
CA LEU A 66 -0.95 -3.86 3.09
C LEU A 66 -0.72 -2.40 2.65
N ASP A 67 0.24 -1.70 3.25
CA ASP A 67 0.64 -0.36 2.81
C ASP A 67 1.15 -0.39 1.36
N SER A 68 2.02 -1.33 1.01
CA SER A 68 2.51 -1.47 -0.37
C SER A 68 1.38 -1.63 -1.39
N ARG A 69 0.30 -2.35 -1.04
CA ARG A 69 -0.90 -2.44 -1.89
C ARG A 69 -1.57 -1.10 -2.09
N LEU A 70 -1.73 -0.31 -1.02
CA LEU A 70 -2.28 1.05 -1.11
C LEU A 70 -1.40 1.94 -1.98
N GLN A 71 -0.07 1.88 -1.82
CA GLN A 71 0.85 2.67 -2.64
C GLN A 71 0.77 2.30 -4.13
N ILE A 72 0.71 1.01 -4.47
CA ILE A 72 0.51 0.57 -5.86
C ILE A 72 -0.79 1.12 -6.43
N ILE A 73 -1.90 1.01 -5.69
CA ILE A 73 -3.20 1.55 -6.12
C ILE A 73 -3.08 3.04 -6.43
N ILE A 74 -2.48 3.82 -5.54
CA ILE A 74 -2.33 5.26 -5.73
C ILE A 74 -1.42 5.60 -6.91
N ALA A 75 -0.35 4.82 -7.12
CA ALA A 75 0.61 5.04 -8.20
C ALA A 75 0.05 4.70 -9.60
N LEU A 76 -0.84 3.70 -9.69
CA LEU A 76 -1.44 3.27 -10.96
C LEU A 76 -2.67 4.08 -11.36
N LEU A 77 -3.24 4.85 -10.45
CA LEU A 77 -4.34 5.75 -10.79
C LEU A 77 -3.79 6.95 -11.56
N PRO A 78 -4.45 7.38 -12.64
CA PRO A 78 -4.00 8.52 -13.42
C PRO A 78 -3.93 9.78 -12.54
N SER A 79 -2.80 10.47 -12.61
CA SER A 79 -2.68 11.83 -12.07
C SER A 79 -3.46 12.78 -12.99
N ASP A 80 -3.93 13.92 -12.47
CA ASP A 80 -4.62 14.94 -13.29
C ASP A 80 -3.78 15.47 -14.46
N ASN A 81 -2.49 15.08 -14.56
CA ASN A 81 -1.53 15.55 -15.56
C ASN A 81 -0.95 14.46 -16.48
N ASP A 82 -1.30 13.17 -16.33
CA ASP A 82 -0.70 12.08 -17.12
C ASP A 82 -1.72 11.26 -17.92
N ASP A 83 -1.78 11.51 -19.24
CA ASP A 83 -2.55 10.74 -20.22
C ASP A 83 -1.99 9.32 -20.48
N ILE A 84 -0.84 8.95 -19.89
CA ILE A 84 -0.13 7.70 -20.22
C ILE A 84 -0.69 6.49 -19.42
N LEU A 85 -1.32 6.71 -18.27
CA LEU A 85 -1.93 5.64 -17.43
C LEU A 85 -3.42 5.41 -17.73
N SER A 86 -3.97 6.02 -18.79
CA SER A 86 -5.41 6.05 -19.07
C SER A 86 -6.02 4.71 -19.47
N SER A 87 -5.27 3.61 -19.50
CA SER A 87 -5.72 2.33 -20.06
C SER A 87 -6.04 1.25 -19.04
N LEU A 88 -5.68 1.40 -17.76
CA LEU A 88 -5.91 0.35 -16.76
C LEU A 88 -7.34 0.39 -16.22
N THR A 89 -7.98 -0.78 -16.16
CA THR A 89 -9.28 -0.93 -15.47
C THR A 89 -9.08 -1.01 -13.96
N GLU A 90 -10.16 -0.81 -13.20
CA GLU A 90 -10.11 -0.96 -11.74
C GLU A 90 -9.67 -2.37 -11.32
N GLU A 91 -10.15 -3.40 -12.01
CA GLU A 91 -9.80 -4.78 -11.75
C GLU A 91 -8.31 -5.04 -11.95
N GLU A 92 -7.72 -4.48 -13.01
CA GLU A 92 -6.29 -4.61 -13.29
C GLU A 92 -5.47 -3.93 -12.18
N VAL A 93 -5.85 -2.72 -11.76
CA VAL A 93 -5.16 -2.02 -10.66
C VAL A 93 -5.25 -2.82 -9.35
N VAL A 94 -6.43 -3.36 -9.02
CA VAL A 94 -6.60 -4.22 -7.84
C VAL A 94 -5.75 -5.48 -7.96
N GLU A 95 -5.72 -6.11 -9.13
CA GLU A 95 -4.93 -7.32 -9.38
C GLU A 95 -3.42 -7.05 -9.22
N PHE A 96 -2.91 -5.97 -9.82
CA PHE A 96 -1.51 -5.57 -9.69
C PHE A 96 -1.14 -5.28 -8.24
N SER A 97 -1.99 -4.56 -7.50
CA SER A 97 -1.75 -4.34 -6.07
C SER A 97 -1.55 -5.67 -5.31
N ARG A 98 -2.38 -6.67 -5.59
CA ARG A 98 -2.34 -7.98 -4.90
C ARG A 98 -1.16 -8.86 -5.31
N LYS A 99 -0.68 -8.74 -6.55
CA LYS A 99 0.45 -9.54 -7.05
C LYS A 99 1.80 -8.93 -6.71
N ASP A 100 1.92 -7.62 -6.85
CA ASP A 100 3.22 -6.95 -6.92
C ASP A 100 3.65 -6.31 -5.60
N TYR A 101 2.80 -6.29 -4.57
CA TYR A 101 3.15 -5.69 -3.27
C TYR A 101 4.44 -6.23 -2.64
N ARG A 102 4.80 -7.49 -2.92
CA ARG A 102 6.04 -8.11 -2.42
C ARG A 102 7.30 -7.58 -3.12
N LYS A 103 7.14 -7.10 -4.35
CA LYS A 103 8.22 -6.52 -5.15
C LYS A 103 8.31 -5.02 -4.95
N PHE A 104 7.17 -4.35 -4.80
CA PHE A 104 7.06 -2.90 -4.65
C PHE A 104 8.00 -2.32 -3.59
N LEU A 105 8.03 -2.92 -2.40
CA LEU A 105 8.91 -2.45 -1.34
C LEU A 105 10.40 -2.66 -1.67
N ARG A 106 10.76 -3.78 -2.33
CA ARG A 106 12.14 -4.04 -2.76
C ARG A 106 12.60 -3.03 -3.81
N GLU A 107 11.76 -2.76 -4.79
CA GLU A 107 12.01 -1.78 -5.84
C GLU A 107 12.14 -0.37 -5.26
N SER A 108 11.35 -0.03 -4.24
CA SER A 108 11.41 1.27 -3.55
C SER A 108 12.74 1.50 -2.79
N PHE A 109 13.51 0.45 -2.53
CA PHE A 109 14.83 0.50 -1.88
C PHE A 109 15.99 0.25 -2.86
N ASP A 110 15.76 0.33 -4.17
CA ASP A 110 16.76 0.04 -5.21
C ASP A 110 17.41 -1.36 -5.06
N VAL A 111 16.68 -2.32 -4.49
CA VAL A 111 17.16 -3.69 -4.32
C VAL A 111 16.92 -4.48 -5.61
N GLU A 112 17.99 -4.75 -6.35
CA GLU A 112 17.93 -5.59 -7.55
C GLU A 112 17.37 -6.99 -7.24
N ASP A 113 16.64 -7.57 -8.20
CA ASP A 113 16.00 -8.89 -8.02
C ASP A 113 17.00 -10.02 -7.68
N ASN A 114 18.27 -9.83 -8.06
CA ASN A 114 19.35 -10.82 -7.94
C ASN A 114 20.21 -10.66 -6.67
N ILE A 115 19.98 -9.62 -5.87
CA ILE A 115 20.70 -9.39 -4.61
C ILE A 115 19.63 -9.33 -3.53
N ILE A 116 19.60 -10.32 -2.64
CA ILE A 116 18.79 -10.25 -1.44
C ILE A 116 19.71 -9.70 -0.35
N PRO A 117 19.77 -8.37 -0.10
CA PRO A 117 20.24 -7.89 1.18
C PRO A 117 19.18 -8.33 2.16
N HIS A 118 19.41 -9.51 2.70
CA HIS A 118 18.75 -10.02 3.86
C HIS A 118 18.54 -8.91 4.90
N SER A 119 17.33 -8.35 4.99
CA SER A 119 16.85 -7.69 6.20
C SER A 119 16.55 -8.80 7.22
N LEU A 120 17.57 -9.61 7.52
CA LEU A 120 17.42 -10.78 8.37
C LEU A 120 17.57 -10.33 9.81
N TYR A 121 16.45 -10.33 10.52
CA TYR A 121 16.48 -10.40 11.97
C TYR A 121 16.63 -11.87 12.36
N PHE A 122 17.87 -12.28 12.62
CA PHE A 122 18.17 -13.59 13.18
C PHE A 122 18.14 -13.50 14.70
N SER A 123 17.10 -14.05 15.33
CA SER A 123 17.08 -14.25 16.78
C SER A 123 17.18 -15.74 17.09
N ILE A 124 18.04 -16.09 18.04
CA ILE A 124 18.08 -17.41 18.68
C ILE A 124 17.72 -17.17 20.15
N ILE A 125 16.81 -17.99 20.67
CA ILE A 125 16.42 -18.01 22.10
C ILE A 125 17.21 -19.11 22.80
#